data_AF-A0A8S3X6D7-F1
#
_entry.id   AF-A0A8S3X6D7-F1
#
_cell.length_a   1.000
_cell.length_b   1.000
_cell.length_c   1.000
_cell.angle_alpha   90.00
_cell.angle_beta   90.00
_cell.angle_gamma   90.00
#
_symmetry.space_group_name_H-M   'P 1'
#
loop_
_entity.id
_entity.type
_entity.pdbx_description
1 polymer ?
#
loop_
_entity_poly.entity_id
_entity_poly.type
_entity_poly.pdbx_seq_one_letter_code
_entity_poly.pdbx_strand_id
1 'polypeptide(L)'
;MCCRRCSWRSACTARACGRAATVPRLRTTSPRTPCASRTSGSVECVGGAAAGGSAGAQPARAAEPRPRHAQAPRARGHPAPHARAGQLSVLPALQLTKRWCTARACGRAATAPRPTTTSPRTPCASHTSRSVECVAGAAAGEAQVHSPRVRQGRDRATPKHHKPEDTLRLTHEQLEVLIGYVGAECAAANSAEEARRCAEARLPLLLRCCSTPHALLAAALSAHPLLLLLLYMKVPKVAQLVRECEQRGCSSAALRALQQPDAALARAARASTSATDRVSHALLTALAATHAHSKDMTQRAWRLEALARAVWARVSGAGARALALCGALLRGLRAEHARAPPHAHLLAALEVLPDDQLLADHAVEELHEILDCFLQIIRQGGGGGARGADGGAVAQRVGALLRRYAAARPQRAAPLLHKHRDTIAASAALASACAGASGGGGGGEASSAPAHALLALQRRTASPDELACHLQEVESWGVRLGGGWGGRECAASLLRAVAPFAAAPHAPLRAAALSLLARLLPAAPDVEPGLQAIMECLDSNQPEVAQSALDKMAELIVGIQEHAGRILARVFELGMKSRLPTEVCIARCVAAINLQRGC
;
A
#
# COMPACT_ATOMS: atom_id res chain seq x y z
N MET A 1 -47.77 27.08 -9.79
CA MET A 1 -48.74 25.99 -9.50
C MET A 1 -48.03 24.93 -8.66
N CYS A 2 -48.72 24.53 -7.57
CA CYS A 2 -48.35 23.67 -6.43
C CYS A 2 -47.38 22.50 -6.73
N CYS A 3 -46.37 22.13 -5.94
CA CYS A 3 -46.19 21.97 -4.48
C CYS A 3 -46.97 20.79 -3.86
N ARG A 4 -46.24 19.76 -3.38
CA ARG A 4 -46.49 18.76 -2.30
C ARG A 4 -45.30 17.76 -2.39
N ARG A 5 -44.34 17.56 -1.47
CA ARG A 5 -44.22 17.54 0.01
C ARG A 5 -45.12 16.51 0.70
N CYS A 6 -44.46 15.51 1.32
CA CYS A 6 -44.72 14.77 2.58
C CYS A 6 -43.92 13.44 2.49
N SER A 7 -42.90 13.06 3.27
CA SER A 7 -42.50 13.22 4.67
C SER A 7 -43.18 12.25 5.66
N TRP A 8 -42.34 11.63 6.52
CA TRP A 8 -42.56 11.06 7.88
C TRP A 8 -42.55 9.52 8.02
N ARG A 9 -41.56 8.96 8.75
CA ARG A 9 -41.51 8.55 10.21
C ARG A 9 -42.21 7.19 10.43
N SER A 10 -41.87 6.30 11.37
CA SER A 10 -41.00 6.26 12.55
C SER A 10 -40.94 4.78 12.98
N ALA A 11 -39.85 4.34 13.63
CA ALA A 11 -39.94 3.36 14.73
C ALA A 11 -38.62 3.36 15.54
N CYS A 12 -38.54 4.30 16.49
CA CYS A 12 -37.72 4.17 17.68
C CYS A 12 -38.62 3.62 18.79
N THR A 13 -38.21 2.54 19.45
CA THR A 13 -38.66 2.21 20.80
C THR A 13 -37.44 2.09 21.69
N ALA A 14 -37.42 2.94 22.69
CA ALA A 14 -36.45 3.01 23.76
C ALA A 14 -36.54 1.80 24.71
N ARG A 15 -35.39 1.40 25.25
CA ARG A 15 -35.29 0.93 26.65
C ARG A 15 -34.08 1.59 27.28
N ALA A 16 -34.34 2.24 28.41
CA ALA A 16 -33.38 2.98 29.19
C ALA A 16 -32.99 2.21 30.47
N CYS A 17 -31.82 2.61 30.98
CA CYS A 17 -31.37 2.62 32.37
C CYS A 17 -30.86 1.31 33.03
N GLY A 18 -29.58 1.37 33.43
CA GLY A 18 -28.97 0.53 34.45
C GLY A 18 -27.49 0.86 34.65
N ARG A 19 -27.20 1.79 35.57
CA ARG A 19 -25.87 2.24 36.01
C ARG A 19 -25.03 1.08 36.59
N ALA A 20 -23.70 1.14 36.45
CA ALA A 20 -22.76 1.06 37.58
C ALA A 20 -21.30 1.21 37.10
N ALA A 21 -20.59 2.10 37.76
CA ALA A 21 -19.17 2.35 37.63
C ALA A 21 -18.36 1.26 38.36
N THR A 22 -17.22 0.86 37.78
CA THR A 22 -16.09 0.32 38.55
C THR A 22 -14.78 0.53 37.80
N VAL A 23 -13.94 1.37 38.39
CA VAL A 23 -12.50 1.53 38.13
C VAL A 23 -11.75 0.41 38.88
N PRO A 24 -10.67 -0.15 38.31
CA PRO A 24 -9.40 -0.15 39.04
C PRO A 24 -8.21 0.18 38.12
N ARG A 25 -7.45 1.24 38.38
CA ARG A 25 -6.21 1.26 39.19
C ARG A 25 -5.14 0.22 38.79
N LEU A 26 -4.17 0.75 38.04
CA LEU A 26 -2.71 0.55 38.14
C LEU A 26 -2.23 -0.38 39.27
N ARG A 27 -1.47 -1.42 38.90
CA ARG A 27 -0.35 -1.92 39.70
C ARG A 27 0.85 -2.25 38.80
N THR A 28 1.86 -1.43 38.99
CA THR A 28 3.29 -1.64 38.74
C THR A 28 3.79 -2.90 39.45
N THR A 29 4.52 -3.77 38.75
CA THR A 29 5.64 -4.57 39.31
C THR A 29 6.51 -5.13 38.18
N SER A 30 7.75 -4.66 38.13
CA SER A 30 8.95 -5.33 37.61
C SER A 30 9.97 -5.29 38.77
N PRO A 31 11.13 -5.96 38.78
CA PRO A 31 11.63 -7.08 37.97
C PRO A 31 12.09 -8.27 38.85
N ARG A 32 12.32 -9.46 38.26
CA ARG A 32 13.35 -10.38 38.76
C ARG A 32 14.03 -11.13 37.61
N THR A 33 15.33 -10.84 37.46
CA THR A 33 16.35 -11.70 36.85
C THR A 33 16.48 -13.03 37.61
N PRO A 34 17.08 -14.06 36.99
CA PRO A 34 18.44 -14.41 37.41
C PRO A 34 19.39 -14.84 36.29
N CYS A 35 20.64 -14.93 36.73
CA CYS A 35 21.93 -15.15 36.08
C CYS A 35 22.14 -16.41 35.22
N ALA A 36 22.93 -16.22 34.16
CA ALA A 36 24.18 -16.89 33.78
C ALA A 36 24.43 -18.41 34.00
N SER A 37 24.80 -19.08 32.91
CA SER A 37 25.91 -20.07 32.79
C SER A 37 26.13 -20.38 31.28
N ARG A 38 27.20 -19.90 30.63
CA ARG A 38 28.49 -20.57 30.30
C ARG A 38 28.40 -22.04 29.83
N THR A 39 28.82 -22.27 28.57
CA THR A 39 29.78 -23.29 28.04
C THR A 39 29.80 -23.17 26.51
N SER A 40 30.84 -22.60 25.88
CA SER A 40 32.04 -23.26 25.31
C SER A 40 31.75 -24.24 24.16
N GLY A 41 32.33 -23.99 22.98
CA GLY A 41 32.28 -24.90 21.83
C GLY A 41 32.83 -24.28 20.54
N SER A 42 34.13 -23.97 20.55
CA SER A 42 34.97 -23.62 19.41
C SER A 42 35.20 -24.82 18.48
N VAL A 43 35.05 -24.64 17.16
CA VAL A 43 35.82 -25.39 16.15
C VAL A 43 36.18 -24.43 15.02
N GLU A 44 37.46 -24.05 14.98
CA GLU A 44 38.14 -23.54 13.80
C GLU A 44 38.39 -24.70 12.83
N CYS A 45 38.25 -24.45 11.52
CA CYS A 45 39.05 -25.12 10.51
C CYS A 45 39.40 -24.10 9.42
N VAL A 46 40.71 -23.89 9.33
CA VAL A 46 41.45 -23.07 8.37
C VAL A 46 41.62 -23.84 7.06
N GLY A 47 41.66 -23.12 5.93
CA GLY A 47 42.71 -23.38 4.93
C GLY A 47 42.29 -23.54 3.46
N GLY A 48 42.81 -22.64 2.63
CA GLY A 48 43.28 -22.91 1.25
C GLY A 48 42.25 -22.71 0.14
N ALA A 49 42.14 -21.56 -0.51
CA ALA A 49 43.06 -20.99 -1.52
C ALA A 49 43.18 -21.82 -2.82
N ALA A 50 42.67 -21.24 -3.91
CA ALA A 50 43.41 -20.90 -5.15
C ALA A 50 42.65 -21.19 -6.45
N ALA A 51 42.46 -20.10 -7.21
CA ALA A 51 42.69 -19.94 -8.65
C ALA A 51 41.96 -20.81 -9.69
N GLY A 52 41.38 -20.10 -10.67
CA GLY A 52 41.62 -20.45 -12.08
C GLY A 52 40.40 -20.54 -12.99
N GLY A 53 40.33 -19.63 -13.97
CA GLY A 53 40.15 -20.05 -15.36
C GLY A 53 38.73 -20.22 -15.91
N SER A 54 38.18 -19.10 -16.39
CA SER A 54 37.58 -18.92 -17.74
C SER A 54 37.07 -20.12 -18.56
N ALA A 55 35.84 -19.89 -19.06
CA ALA A 55 35.37 -20.14 -20.43
C ALA A 55 35.19 -21.59 -20.92
N GLY A 56 33.94 -21.92 -21.27
CA GLY A 56 33.58 -23.11 -22.04
C GLY A 56 32.20 -22.97 -22.66
N ALA A 57 32.18 -22.63 -23.94
CA ALA A 57 31.00 -22.51 -24.78
C ALA A 57 30.37 -23.88 -25.11
N GLN A 58 29.04 -23.92 -25.23
CA GLN A 58 28.29 -24.85 -26.09
C GLN A 58 28.61 -24.53 -27.58
N PRO A 59 28.47 -25.43 -28.59
CA PRO A 59 27.23 -26.21 -28.82
C PRO A 59 27.33 -27.52 -29.65
N ALA A 60 26.14 -28.05 -30.01
CA ALA A 60 25.79 -28.95 -31.12
C ALA A 60 25.96 -30.48 -30.88
N ARG A 61 24.89 -31.29 -30.81
CA ARG A 61 23.89 -31.76 -31.81
C ARG A 61 24.33 -33.03 -32.57
N ALA A 62 23.32 -33.87 -32.86
CA ALA A 62 23.30 -35.12 -33.65
C ALA A 62 23.61 -36.40 -32.83
N ALA A 63 22.90 -37.53 -32.93
CA ALA A 63 21.70 -37.92 -33.68
C ALA A 63 21.18 -39.24 -33.03
N GLU A 64 19.87 -39.50 -33.13
CA GLU A 64 19.27 -40.83 -32.88
C GLU A 64 19.74 -41.85 -33.93
N PRO A 65 19.71 -43.16 -33.61
CA PRO A 65 18.60 -43.97 -34.13
C PRO A 65 18.06 -45.05 -33.14
N ARG A 66 16.74 -45.24 -33.18
CA ARG A 66 15.97 -46.42 -32.70
C ARG A 66 15.90 -47.49 -33.83
N PRO A 67 15.24 -48.66 -33.67
CA PRO A 67 14.97 -49.55 -32.52
C PRO A 67 15.26 -51.05 -32.83
N ARG A 68 15.23 -51.96 -31.83
CA ARG A 68 14.88 -53.38 -32.06
C ARG A 68 14.08 -53.98 -30.89
N HIS A 69 13.10 -54.79 -31.27
CA HIS A 69 12.12 -55.53 -30.47
C HIS A 69 12.72 -56.72 -29.69
N ALA A 70 12.20 -57.00 -28.49
CA ALA A 70 11.88 -58.34 -27.96
C ALA A 70 11.19 -58.18 -26.57
N GLN A 71 9.87 -58.37 -26.49
CA GLN A 71 9.18 -59.54 -25.91
C GLN A 71 9.21 -59.66 -24.38
N ALA A 72 8.00 -59.67 -23.80
CA ALA A 72 7.67 -59.81 -22.39
C ALA A 72 7.69 -61.27 -21.90
N PRO A 73 7.57 -61.49 -20.58
CA PRO A 73 6.50 -62.36 -20.11
C PRO A 73 5.66 -61.76 -18.97
N ARG A 74 4.39 -62.16 -18.97
CA ARG A 74 3.35 -61.85 -17.96
C ARG A 74 3.49 -62.76 -16.74
N ALA A 75 3.30 -62.21 -15.54
CA ALA A 75 2.74 -62.93 -14.39
C ALA A 75 1.86 -62.00 -13.53
N ARG A 76 0.75 -62.57 -13.06
CA ARG A 76 -0.40 -62.04 -12.29
C ARG A 76 0.06 -61.69 -10.85
N GLY A 77 -0.54 -60.83 -10.03
CA GLY A 77 -1.73 -59.99 -10.06
C GLY A 77 -1.96 -59.42 -8.63
N HIS A 78 -2.57 -58.23 -8.50
CA HIS A 78 -3.51 -57.82 -7.43
C HIS A 78 -3.94 -56.35 -7.69
N PRO A 79 -5.20 -55.94 -7.35
CA PRO A 79 -5.82 -54.73 -7.92
C PRO A 79 -5.78 -53.48 -7.01
N ALA A 80 -5.95 -52.31 -7.66
CA ALA A 80 -6.27 -50.95 -7.16
C ALA A 80 -5.08 -50.04 -6.74
N PRO A 81 -5.11 -48.70 -7.01
CA PRO A 81 -6.30 -47.84 -7.16
C PRO A 81 -6.36 -47.05 -8.49
N HIS A 82 -7.29 -47.41 -9.37
CA HIS A 82 -7.60 -46.63 -10.59
C HIS A 82 -8.65 -45.51 -10.38
N ALA A 83 -9.17 -45.31 -9.16
CA ALA A 83 -10.29 -44.38 -8.92
C ALA A 83 -9.93 -42.87 -8.99
N ARG A 84 -8.64 -42.50 -8.90
CA ARG A 84 -8.22 -41.07 -8.93
C ARG A 84 -7.88 -40.56 -10.34
N ALA A 85 -7.48 -41.43 -11.27
CA ALA A 85 -7.07 -41.03 -12.62
C ALA A 85 -8.26 -40.65 -13.53
N GLY A 86 -9.47 -41.17 -13.25
CA GLY A 86 -10.67 -40.87 -14.03
C GLY A 86 -11.29 -39.49 -13.78
N GLN A 87 -10.98 -38.82 -12.67
CA GLN A 87 -11.56 -37.51 -12.36
C GLN A 87 -10.98 -36.38 -13.24
N LEU A 88 -9.71 -36.48 -13.62
CA LEU A 88 -9.03 -35.51 -14.49
C LEU A 88 -9.47 -35.60 -15.97
N SER A 89 -9.97 -36.75 -16.43
CA SER A 89 -10.49 -36.94 -17.80
C SER A 89 -11.99 -36.70 -17.93
N VAL A 90 -12.76 -36.87 -16.85
CA VAL A 90 -14.23 -36.72 -16.85
C VAL A 90 -14.68 -35.25 -16.69
N LEU A 91 -13.92 -34.42 -15.97
CA LEU A 91 -14.25 -33.00 -15.77
C LEU A 91 -14.24 -32.18 -17.08
N PRO A 92 -13.22 -32.28 -17.95
CA PRO A 92 -13.22 -31.58 -19.25
C PRO A 92 -14.33 -32.10 -20.17
N ALA A 93 -14.58 -33.41 -20.17
CA ALA A 93 -15.59 -34.05 -20.99
C ALA A 93 -17.02 -33.62 -20.62
N LEU A 94 -17.34 -33.53 -19.32
CA LEU A 94 -18.64 -33.04 -18.84
C LEU A 94 -18.85 -31.54 -19.09
N GLN A 95 -17.78 -30.73 -19.10
CA GLN A 95 -17.83 -29.27 -19.31
C GLN A 95 -18.10 -28.90 -20.78
N LEU A 96 -17.55 -29.66 -21.74
CA LEU A 96 -17.72 -29.41 -23.18
C LEU A 96 -19.02 -30.01 -23.76
N THR A 97 -19.56 -31.06 -23.14
CA THR A 97 -20.73 -31.80 -23.66
C THR A 97 -22.07 -31.40 -23.04
N LYS A 98 -22.09 -30.83 -21.83
CA LYS A 98 -23.34 -30.42 -21.18
C LYS A 98 -23.98 -29.20 -21.84
N ARG A 99 -25.32 -29.21 -21.95
CA ARG A 99 -26.11 -28.03 -22.31
C ARG A 99 -25.90 -26.92 -21.27
N TRP A 100 -25.93 -25.66 -21.69
CA TRP A 100 -25.71 -24.50 -20.81
C TRP A 100 -26.60 -24.50 -19.56
N CYS A 101 -27.86 -24.93 -19.67
CA CYS A 101 -28.78 -25.06 -18.54
C CYS A 101 -28.31 -26.09 -17.51
N THR A 102 -27.81 -27.25 -17.94
CA THR A 102 -27.26 -28.28 -17.05
C THR A 102 -25.92 -27.87 -16.43
N ALA A 103 -25.06 -27.17 -17.16
CA ALA A 103 -23.81 -26.63 -16.60
C ALA A 103 -24.09 -25.55 -15.55
N ARG A 104 -25.07 -24.67 -15.82
CA ARG A 104 -25.54 -23.64 -14.86
C ARG A 104 -26.21 -24.26 -13.64
N ALA A 105 -27.01 -25.32 -13.81
CA ALA A 105 -27.62 -26.04 -12.69
C ALA A 105 -26.57 -26.75 -11.82
N CYS A 106 -25.57 -27.41 -12.42
CA CYS A 106 -24.44 -27.98 -11.69
C CYS A 106 -23.63 -26.90 -10.95
N GLY A 107 -23.35 -25.76 -11.60
CA GLY A 107 -22.66 -24.64 -10.97
C GLY A 107 -23.44 -24.04 -9.79
N ARG A 108 -24.78 -23.91 -9.93
CA ARG A 108 -25.67 -23.48 -8.83
C ARG A 108 -25.74 -24.50 -7.71
N ALA A 109 -25.77 -25.80 -8.00
CA ALA A 109 -25.79 -26.85 -6.98
C ALA A 109 -24.46 -26.93 -6.22
N ALA A 110 -23.33 -26.70 -6.90
CA ALA A 110 -22.01 -26.67 -6.29
C ALA A 110 -21.77 -25.41 -5.44
N THR A 111 -22.44 -24.30 -5.74
CA THR A 111 -22.33 -23.03 -4.99
C THR A 111 -23.53 -22.73 -4.10
N ALA A 112 -24.51 -23.63 -3.97
CA ALA A 112 -25.67 -23.43 -3.12
C ALA A 112 -25.30 -23.52 -1.63
N PRO A 113 -25.80 -22.61 -0.77
CA PRO A 113 -25.65 -22.75 0.68
C PRO A 113 -26.36 -24.02 1.14
N ARG A 114 -25.62 -24.96 1.76
CA ARG A 114 -26.23 -26.16 2.34
C ARG A 114 -26.88 -25.78 3.68
N PRO A 115 -28.15 -26.14 3.92
CA PRO A 115 -28.82 -25.83 5.19
C PRO A 115 -28.10 -26.55 6.35
N THR A 116 -27.75 -25.79 7.39
CA THR A 116 -27.27 -26.32 8.66
C THR A 116 -28.44 -26.99 9.38
N THR A 117 -28.62 -28.29 9.15
CA THR A 117 -29.47 -29.11 10.00
C THR A 117 -28.73 -29.44 11.29
N THR A 118 -29.27 -28.93 12.40
CA THR A 118 -29.06 -29.33 13.79
C THR A 118 -29.08 -30.85 13.97
N SER A 119 -27.94 -31.43 14.38
CA SER A 119 -27.77 -32.60 15.28
C SER A 119 -26.38 -33.22 15.08
N PRO A 120 -25.64 -33.59 16.15
CA PRO A 120 -24.21 -33.91 16.06
C PRO A 120 -24.03 -35.29 15.44
N ARG A 121 -23.65 -35.32 14.16
CA ARG A 121 -23.02 -36.50 13.57
C ARG A 121 -21.51 -36.38 13.67
N THR A 122 -20.94 -37.31 14.41
CA THR A 122 -19.53 -37.69 14.53
C THR A 122 -18.65 -37.35 13.32
N PRO A 123 -17.43 -36.80 13.51
CA PRO A 123 -16.57 -36.37 12.43
C PRO A 123 -15.77 -37.57 11.88
N CYS A 124 -16.38 -38.33 10.97
CA CYS A 124 -15.67 -39.30 10.12
C CYS A 124 -15.92 -38.99 8.64
N ALA A 125 -15.62 -37.76 8.23
CA ALA A 125 -15.33 -37.46 6.83
C ALA A 125 -13.89 -36.96 6.78
N SER A 126 -13.01 -37.78 6.21
CA SER A 126 -11.57 -37.50 6.09
C SER A 126 -11.35 -36.13 5.45
N HIS A 127 -10.34 -35.39 5.94
CA HIS A 127 -9.87 -34.12 5.38
C HIS A 127 -9.77 -34.15 3.85
N THR A 128 -9.45 -35.33 3.29
CA THR A 128 -9.31 -35.61 1.87
C THR A 128 -10.60 -35.45 1.06
N SER A 129 -11.78 -35.83 1.58
CA SER A 129 -13.04 -35.73 0.80
C SER A 129 -13.55 -34.29 0.69
N ARG A 130 -13.38 -33.48 1.74
CA ARG A 130 -13.73 -32.05 1.68
C ARG A 130 -12.81 -31.31 0.72
N SER A 131 -11.50 -31.55 0.76
CA SER A 131 -10.54 -30.91 -0.16
C SER A 131 -10.83 -31.22 -1.64
N VAL A 132 -11.27 -32.44 -1.97
CA VAL A 132 -11.60 -32.82 -3.36
C VAL A 132 -12.86 -32.11 -3.88
N GLU A 133 -13.91 -31.97 -3.05
CA GLU A 133 -15.09 -31.19 -3.42
C GLU A 133 -14.76 -29.68 -3.59
N CYS A 134 -13.92 -29.11 -2.72
CA CYS A 134 -13.47 -27.71 -2.80
C CYS A 134 -12.71 -27.42 -4.11
N VAL A 135 -11.73 -28.27 -4.45
CA VAL A 135 -10.92 -28.14 -5.68
C VAL A 135 -11.81 -28.27 -6.92
N ALA A 136 -12.76 -29.19 -6.92
CA ALA A 136 -13.69 -29.38 -8.04
C ALA A 136 -14.61 -28.18 -8.26
N GLY A 137 -15.11 -27.54 -7.19
CA GLY A 137 -15.96 -26.36 -7.27
C GLY A 137 -15.26 -25.14 -7.86
N ALA A 138 -14.06 -24.81 -7.37
CA ALA A 138 -13.27 -23.68 -7.87
C ALA A 138 -12.76 -23.91 -9.30
N ALA A 139 -12.28 -25.12 -9.62
CA ALA A 139 -11.82 -25.49 -10.96
C ALA A 139 -12.97 -25.49 -12.00
N ALA A 140 -14.19 -25.86 -11.60
CA ALA A 140 -15.36 -25.81 -12.48
C ALA A 140 -15.70 -24.37 -12.90
N GLY A 141 -15.55 -23.39 -12.00
CA GLY A 141 -15.73 -21.96 -12.30
C GLY A 141 -14.71 -21.43 -13.30
N GLU A 142 -13.42 -21.76 -13.11
CA GLU A 142 -12.34 -21.41 -14.05
C GLU A 142 -12.58 -22.00 -15.45
N ALA A 143 -12.95 -23.28 -15.54
CA ALA A 143 -13.21 -23.95 -16.81
C ALA A 143 -14.37 -23.31 -17.59
N GLN A 144 -15.44 -22.91 -16.90
CA GLN A 144 -16.61 -22.29 -17.52
C GLN A 144 -16.31 -20.88 -18.05
N VAL A 145 -15.45 -20.15 -17.33
CA VAL A 145 -14.99 -18.81 -17.66
C VAL A 145 -14.04 -18.77 -18.88
N HIS A 146 -13.26 -19.83 -19.07
CA HIS A 146 -12.34 -19.98 -20.20
C HIS A 146 -12.89 -20.84 -21.33
N SER A 147 -14.18 -21.20 -21.28
CA SER A 147 -14.81 -22.05 -22.30
C SER A 147 -14.62 -21.45 -23.71
N PRO A 148 -14.08 -22.22 -24.67
CA PRO A 148 -13.83 -21.73 -26.03
C PRO A 148 -15.12 -21.32 -26.74
N ARG A 149 -16.27 -21.89 -26.35
CA ARG A 149 -17.60 -21.49 -26.86
C ARG A 149 -18.00 -20.06 -26.43
N VAL A 150 -17.58 -19.62 -25.25
CA VAL A 150 -17.85 -18.26 -24.75
C VAL A 150 -16.97 -17.23 -25.45
N ARG A 151 -15.79 -17.66 -25.91
CA ARG A 151 -14.81 -16.81 -26.61
C ARG A 151 -14.90 -16.89 -28.13
N GLN A 152 -15.84 -17.66 -28.67
CA GLN A 152 -16.04 -17.80 -30.11
C GLN A 152 -16.56 -16.48 -30.70
N GLY A 153 -15.89 -15.98 -31.75
CA GLY A 153 -16.26 -14.73 -32.43
C GLY A 153 -15.81 -13.44 -31.74
N ARG A 154 -15.11 -13.51 -30.59
CA ARG A 154 -14.47 -12.33 -29.97
C ARG A 154 -13.10 -12.08 -30.62
N ASP A 155 -12.74 -10.81 -30.73
CA ASP A 155 -11.44 -10.38 -31.26
C ASP A 155 -10.28 -11.07 -30.52
N ARG A 156 -9.33 -11.61 -31.30
CA ARG A 156 -8.10 -12.22 -30.74
C ARG A 156 -7.19 -11.17 -30.12
N ALA A 157 -7.28 -9.91 -30.57
CA ALA A 157 -6.59 -8.78 -29.99
C ALA A 157 -7.49 -8.13 -28.92
N THR A 158 -7.25 -8.46 -27.65
CA THR A 158 -7.88 -7.70 -26.56
C THR A 158 -7.34 -6.27 -26.57
N PRO A 159 -8.19 -5.23 -26.60
CA PRO A 159 -7.72 -3.85 -26.53
C PRO A 159 -6.92 -3.61 -25.25
N LYS A 160 -5.95 -2.67 -25.29
CA LYS A 160 -5.05 -2.35 -24.17
C LYS A 160 -5.80 -2.01 -22.86
N HIS A 161 -7.06 -1.61 -22.95
CA HIS A 161 -7.92 -1.24 -21.82
C HIS A 161 -9.07 -2.21 -21.57
N HIS A 162 -8.96 -3.46 -22.05
CA HIS A 162 -10.00 -4.46 -21.82
C HIS A 162 -10.13 -4.77 -20.32
N LYS A 163 -11.30 -4.48 -19.75
CA LYS A 163 -11.67 -4.93 -18.42
C LYS A 163 -12.40 -6.26 -18.56
N PRO A 164 -11.93 -7.33 -17.91
CA PRO A 164 -12.59 -8.63 -17.98
C PRO A 164 -13.99 -8.54 -17.35
N GLU A 165 -15.00 -8.96 -18.11
CA GLU A 165 -16.38 -9.00 -17.64
C GLU A 165 -16.59 -10.17 -16.66
N ASP A 166 -17.48 -9.95 -15.68
CA ASP A 166 -18.01 -11.03 -14.84
C ASP A 166 -18.99 -11.86 -15.65
N THR A 167 -18.49 -12.98 -16.15
CA THR A 167 -19.27 -13.96 -16.93
C THR A 167 -20.13 -14.87 -16.07
N LEU A 168 -19.82 -15.01 -14.77
CA LEU A 168 -20.50 -15.96 -13.88
C LEU A 168 -21.69 -15.33 -13.17
N ARG A 169 -21.63 -14.02 -12.86
CA ARG A 169 -22.70 -13.26 -12.17
C ARG A 169 -23.27 -14.02 -10.97
N LEU A 170 -22.38 -14.45 -10.09
CA LEU A 170 -22.74 -15.21 -8.89
C LEU A 170 -23.59 -14.36 -7.94
N THR A 171 -24.53 -14.99 -7.24
CA THR A 171 -25.22 -14.31 -6.13
C THR A 171 -24.30 -14.16 -4.92
N HIS A 172 -24.69 -13.30 -3.97
CA HIS A 172 -23.90 -13.09 -2.75
C HIS A 172 -23.63 -14.39 -1.99
N GLU A 173 -24.67 -15.21 -1.78
CA GLU A 173 -24.56 -16.52 -1.12
C GLU A 173 -23.63 -17.48 -1.87
N GLN A 174 -23.69 -17.50 -3.20
CA GLN A 174 -22.83 -18.34 -4.03
C GLN A 174 -21.37 -17.90 -4.00
N LEU A 175 -21.14 -16.59 -3.92
CA LEU A 175 -19.82 -16.02 -3.79
C LEU A 175 -19.21 -16.37 -2.43
N GLU A 176 -19.97 -16.27 -1.33
CA GLU A 176 -19.51 -16.68 0.00
C GLU A 176 -19.09 -18.15 0.04
N VAL A 177 -19.88 -19.04 -0.58
CA VAL A 177 -19.53 -20.47 -0.69
C VAL A 177 -18.23 -20.66 -1.47
N LEU A 178 -18.05 -19.95 -2.60
CA LEU A 178 -16.81 -20.01 -3.38
C LEU A 178 -15.60 -19.52 -2.56
N ILE A 179 -15.74 -18.42 -1.82
CA ILE A 179 -14.68 -17.90 -0.94
C ILE A 179 -14.36 -18.91 0.17
N GLY A 180 -15.39 -19.52 0.75
CA GLY A 180 -15.23 -20.59 1.74
C GLY A 180 -14.45 -21.78 1.21
N TYR A 181 -14.68 -22.19 -0.05
CA TYR A 181 -13.89 -23.25 -0.68
C TYR A 181 -12.43 -22.89 -0.86
N VAL A 182 -12.14 -21.67 -1.34
CA VAL A 182 -10.75 -21.20 -1.47
C VAL A 182 -10.08 -21.09 -0.11
N GLY A 183 -10.79 -20.59 0.91
CA GLY A 183 -10.29 -20.53 2.28
C GLY A 183 -9.99 -21.91 2.87
N ALA A 184 -10.83 -22.90 2.62
CA ALA A 184 -10.61 -24.28 3.02
C ALA A 184 -9.42 -24.94 2.30
N GLU A 185 -9.23 -24.64 1.00
CA GLU A 185 -8.07 -25.08 0.21
C GLU A 185 -6.76 -24.51 0.81
N CYS A 186 -6.77 -23.23 1.19
CA CYS A 186 -5.64 -22.58 1.87
C CYS A 186 -5.37 -23.16 3.27
N ALA A 187 -6.41 -23.45 4.05
CA ALA A 187 -6.27 -24.00 5.41
C ALA A 187 -5.79 -25.46 5.40
N ALA A 188 -6.03 -26.19 4.30
CA ALA A 188 -5.58 -27.57 4.13
C ALA A 188 -4.13 -27.69 3.62
N ALA A 189 -3.46 -26.58 3.30
CA ALA A 189 -2.08 -26.58 2.84
C ALA A 189 -1.10 -26.87 3.99
N ASN A 190 0.02 -27.55 3.69
CA ASN A 190 0.98 -27.94 4.73
C ASN A 190 1.94 -26.81 5.10
N SER A 191 2.07 -25.80 4.24
CA SER A 191 2.92 -24.63 4.45
C SER A 191 2.25 -23.33 4.01
N ALA A 192 2.70 -22.21 4.58
CA ALA A 192 2.23 -20.87 4.18
C ALA A 192 2.53 -20.56 2.70
N GLU A 193 3.59 -21.15 2.14
CA GLU A 193 3.94 -20.99 0.72
C GLU A 193 3.01 -21.76 -0.21
N GLU A 194 2.62 -22.99 0.15
CA GLU A 194 1.62 -23.76 -0.57
C GLU A 194 0.26 -23.07 -0.51
N ALA A 195 -0.15 -22.60 0.67
CA ALA A 195 -1.37 -21.83 0.85
C ALA A 195 -1.38 -20.57 -0.03
N ARG A 196 -0.24 -19.89 -0.16
CA ARG A 196 -0.07 -18.72 -1.03
C ARG A 196 -0.25 -19.09 -2.50
N ARG A 197 0.44 -20.13 -2.99
CA ARG A 197 0.35 -20.56 -4.40
C ARG A 197 -1.09 -20.95 -4.76
N CYS A 198 -1.76 -21.65 -3.85
CA CYS A 198 -3.18 -21.98 -3.98
C CYS A 198 -4.05 -20.73 -4.09
N ALA A 199 -3.94 -19.80 -3.13
CA ALA A 199 -4.70 -18.56 -3.14
C ALA A 199 -4.43 -17.72 -4.40
N GLU A 200 -3.17 -17.61 -4.83
CA GLU A 200 -2.79 -16.87 -6.05
C GLU A 200 -3.37 -17.47 -7.32
N ALA A 201 -3.46 -18.81 -7.41
CA ALA A 201 -4.07 -19.47 -8.56
C ALA A 201 -5.58 -19.14 -8.66
N ARG A 202 -6.28 -19.05 -7.52
CA ARG A 202 -7.72 -18.78 -7.45
C ARG A 202 -8.09 -17.30 -7.51
N LEU A 203 -7.14 -16.41 -7.19
CA LEU A 203 -7.39 -14.97 -7.08
C LEU A 203 -7.92 -14.31 -8.38
N PRO A 204 -7.45 -14.65 -9.59
CA PRO A 204 -8.00 -14.10 -10.82
C PRO A 204 -9.48 -14.45 -11.03
N LEU A 205 -9.92 -15.67 -10.67
CA LEU A 205 -11.33 -16.04 -10.74
C LEU A 205 -12.14 -15.21 -9.74
N LEU A 206 -11.69 -15.14 -8.48
CA LEU A 206 -12.38 -14.38 -7.43
C LEU A 206 -12.52 -12.90 -7.80
N LEU A 207 -11.47 -12.25 -8.30
CA LEU A 207 -11.51 -10.85 -8.73
C LEU A 207 -12.46 -10.62 -9.91
N ARG A 208 -12.67 -11.61 -10.77
CA ARG A 208 -13.67 -11.53 -11.85
C ARG A 208 -15.09 -11.64 -11.33
N CYS A 209 -15.34 -12.49 -10.34
CA CYS A 209 -16.64 -12.59 -9.67
C CYS A 209 -16.92 -11.36 -8.76
N CYS A 210 -15.86 -10.71 -8.25
CA CYS A 210 -15.96 -9.50 -7.42
C CYS A 210 -15.96 -8.21 -8.26
N SER A 211 -16.88 -8.10 -9.21
CA SER A 211 -16.97 -6.94 -10.10
C SER A 211 -17.51 -5.66 -9.43
N THR A 212 -18.23 -5.81 -8.31
CA THR A 212 -18.83 -4.70 -7.57
C THR A 212 -18.11 -4.46 -6.22
N PRO A 213 -18.12 -3.21 -5.70
CA PRO A 213 -17.54 -2.92 -4.39
C PRO A 213 -18.14 -3.75 -3.25
N HIS A 214 -19.44 -4.04 -3.32
CA HIS A 214 -20.14 -4.86 -2.32
C HIS A 214 -19.68 -6.32 -2.35
N ALA A 215 -19.50 -6.90 -3.54
CA ALA A 215 -18.96 -8.26 -3.68
C ALA A 215 -17.51 -8.36 -3.18
N LEU A 216 -16.70 -7.34 -3.47
CA LEU A 216 -15.32 -7.25 -2.98
C LEU A 216 -15.27 -7.12 -1.45
N LEU A 217 -16.16 -6.34 -0.85
CA LEU A 217 -16.29 -6.21 0.60
C LEU A 217 -16.72 -7.53 1.24
N ALA A 218 -17.73 -8.22 0.68
CA ALA A 218 -18.16 -9.53 1.15
C ALA A 218 -17.01 -10.56 1.09
N ALA A 219 -16.22 -10.53 0.01
CA ALA A 219 -15.02 -11.34 -0.13
C ALA A 219 -13.97 -11.03 0.95
N ALA A 220 -13.73 -9.76 1.24
CA ALA A 220 -12.77 -9.37 2.26
C ALA A 220 -13.20 -9.79 3.67
N LEU A 221 -14.49 -9.72 3.99
CA LEU A 221 -15.03 -10.05 5.31
C LEU A 221 -15.06 -11.56 5.60
N SER A 222 -15.18 -12.40 4.56
CA SER A 222 -15.28 -13.86 4.69
C SER A 222 -14.00 -14.61 4.31
N ALA A 223 -12.97 -13.91 3.80
CA ALA A 223 -11.75 -14.54 3.35
C ALA A 223 -10.86 -15.05 4.49
N HIS A 224 -10.15 -16.15 4.21
CA HIS A 224 -9.00 -16.59 5.01
C HIS A 224 -7.94 -15.47 5.10
N PRO A 225 -7.21 -15.31 6.22
CA PRO A 225 -6.27 -14.18 6.42
C PRO A 225 -5.22 -14.00 5.31
N LEU A 226 -4.68 -15.09 4.78
CA LEU A 226 -3.74 -15.04 3.65
C LEU A 226 -4.41 -14.56 2.36
N LEU A 227 -5.62 -15.04 2.07
CA LEU A 227 -6.39 -14.62 0.89
C LEU A 227 -6.77 -13.15 1.00
N LEU A 228 -7.17 -12.68 2.19
CA LEU A 228 -7.44 -11.27 2.47
C LEU A 228 -6.20 -10.39 2.21
N LEU A 229 -5.02 -10.82 2.65
CA LEU A 229 -3.77 -10.10 2.41
C LEU A 229 -3.44 -10.03 0.91
N LEU A 230 -3.61 -11.12 0.17
CA LEU A 230 -3.40 -11.14 -1.28
C LEU A 230 -4.44 -10.31 -2.04
N LEU A 231 -5.70 -10.33 -1.60
CA LEU A 231 -6.78 -9.48 -2.13
C LEU A 231 -6.44 -8.00 -1.95
N TYR A 232 -5.99 -7.60 -0.76
CA TYR A 232 -5.51 -6.25 -0.47
C TYR A 232 -4.32 -5.85 -1.36
N MET A 233 -3.34 -6.75 -1.55
CA MET A 233 -2.17 -6.50 -2.40
C MET A 233 -2.53 -6.29 -3.88
N LYS A 234 -3.58 -6.94 -4.38
CA LYS A 234 -4.08 -6.69 -5.75
C LYS A 234 -5.03 -5.51 -5.84
N VAL A 235 -5.85 -5.30 -4.82
CA VAL A 235 -6.90 -4.28 -4.78
C VAL A 235 -6.83 -3.54 -3.43
N PRO A 236 -5.99 -2.50 -3.31
CA PRO A 236 -5.82 -1.74 -2.06
C PRO A 236 -7.13 -1.11 -1.55
N LYS A 237 -8.08 -0.85 -2.47
CA LYS A 237 -9.42 -0.34 -2.17
C LYS A 237 -10.21 -1.24 -1.19
N VAL A 238 -9.84 -2.51 -1.05
CA VAL A 238 -10.39 -3.40 -0.02
C VAL A 238 -10.29 -2.79 1.38
N ALA A 239 -9.13 -2.25 1.74
CA ALA A 239 -8.91 -1.70 3.08
C ALA A 239 -9.83 -0.49 3.35
N GLN A 240 -10.07 0.35 2.34
CA GLN A 240 -11.01 1.47 2.44
C GLN A 240 -12.44 0.97 2.66
N LEU A 241 -12.89 0.00 1.85
CA LEU A 241 -14.25 -0.54 1.95
C LEU A 241 -14.51 -1.20 3.31
N VAL A 242 -13.53 -1.95 3.83
CA VAL A 242 -13.62 -2.56 5.17
C VAL A 242 -13.70 -1.48 6.25
N ARG A 243 -12.89 -0.43 6.17
CA ARG A 243 -12.92 0.69 7.13
C ARG A 243 -14.26 1.44 7.11
N GLU A 244 -14.79 1.73 5.92
CA GLU A 244 -16.10 2.36 5.76
C GLU A 244 -17.24 1.45 6.28
N CYS A 245 -17.08 0.13 6.23
CA CYS A 245 -18.04 -0.82 6.82
C CYS A 245 -17.99 -0.78 8.35
N GLU A 246 -16.78 -0.77 8.93
CA GLU A 246 -16.58 -0.69 10.39
C GLU A 246 -17.12 0.61 10.99
N GLN A 247 -16.93 1.74 10.30
CA GLN A 247 -17.50 3.03 10.70
C GLN A 247 -19.03 3.05 10.74
N ARG A 248 -19.69 2.18 9.96
CA ARG A 248 -21.16 2.02 9.97
C ARG A 248 -21.66 1.06 11.05
N GLY A 249 -20.77 0.56 11.93
CA GLY A 249 -21.12 -0.28 13.08
C GLY A 249 -20.96 -1.79 12.87
N CYS A 250 -20.47 -2.22 11.71
CA CYS A 250 -20.17 -3.63 11.46
C CYS A 250 -18.78 -3.97 12.04
N SER A 251 -18.71 -4.60 13.22
CA SER A 251 -17.42 -5.05 13.76
C SER A 251 -16.78 -6.07 12.81
N SER A 252 -15.61 -5.75 12.27
CA SER A 252 -14.87 -6.64 11.37
C SER A 252 -13.48 -6.95 11.95
N ALA A 253 -13.13 -8.24 12.01
CA ALA A 253 -11.77 -8.68 12.33
C ALA A 253 -10.80 -8.45 11.15
N ALA A 254 -11.32 -8.12 9.96
CA ALA A 254 -10.56 -8.07 8.72
C ALA A 254 -9.57 -6.89 8.69
N LEU A 255 -9.95 -5.70 9.19
CA LEU A 255 -9.03 -4.56 9.23
C LEU A 255 -7.85 -4.84 10.18
N ARG A 256 -8.14 -5.45 11.33
CA ARG A 256 -7.10 -5.86 12.30
C ARG A 256 -6.16 -6.90 11.68
N ALA A 257 -6.70 -7.89 10.96
CA ALA A 257 -5.89 -8.90 10.26
C ALA A 257 -4.99 -8.30 9.17
N LEU A 258 -5.42 -7.23 8.51
CA LEU A 258 -4.60 -6.48 7.54
C LEU A 258 -3.52 -5.62 8.22
N GLN A 259 -3.81 -5.03 9.39
CA GLN A 259 -2.88 -4.18 10.12
C GLN A 259 -1.82 -4.98 10.88
N GLN A 260 -2.20 -6.15 11.41
CA GLN A 260 -1.34 -7.03 12.21
C GLN A 260 -1.40 -8.45 11.64
N PRO A 261 -0.83 -8.69 10.44
CA PRO A 261 -0.77 -10.01 9.87
C PRO A 261 0.21 -10.89 10.65
N ASP A 262 -0.09 -12.19 10.75
CA ASP A 262 0.86 -13.19 11.23
C ASP A 262 2.16 -13.10 10.42
N ALA A 263 3.31 -13.08 11.11
CA ALA A 263 4.64 -12.98 10.50
C ALA A 263 4.90 -14.08 9.45
N ALA A 264 4.38 -15.30 9.63
CA ALA A 264 4.53 -16.37 8.64
C ALA A 264 3.73 -16.08 7.35
N LEU A 265 2.47 -15.66 7.50
CA LEU A 265 1.61 -15.31 6.37
C LEU A 265 2.07 -14.04 5.66
N ALA A 266 2.54 -13.05 6.42
CA ALA A 266 3.11 -11.81 5.88
C ALA A 266 4.36 -12.10 5.05
N ARG A 267 5.26 -12.98 5.52
CA ARG A 267 6.43 -13.41 4.74
C ARG A 267 6.04 -14.11 3.45
N ALA A 268 5.08 -15.04 3.51
CA ALA A 268 4.59 -15.71 2.31
C ALA A 268 3.99 -14.70 1.31
N ALA A 269 3.08 -13.83 1.76
CA ALA A 269 2.43 -12.85 0.89
C ALA A 269 3.40 -11.85 0.25
N ARG A 270 4.54 -11.53 0.88
CA ARG A 270 5.59 -10.67 0.29
C ARG A 270 6.22 -11.27 -0.97
N ALA A 271 6.21 -12.59 -1.13
CA ALA A 271 6.65 -13.24 -2.37
C ALA A 271 5.65 -13.09 -3.52
N SER A 272 4.44 -12.56 -3.24
CA SER A 272 3.45 -12.25 -4.26
C SER A 272 3.70 -10.91 -4.90
N THR A 273 3.17 -10.73 -6.11
CA THR A 273 3.19 -9.44 -6.80
C THR A 273 2.10 -8.51 -6.24
N SER A 274 2.44 -7.26 -5.92
CA SER A 274 1.44 -6.24 -5.57
C SER A 274 1.11 -5.33 -6.76
N ALA A 275 -0.13 -4.85 -6.83
CA ALA A 275 -0.49 -3.77 -7.75
C ALA A 275 0.22 -2.46 -7.37
N THR A 276 0.42 -2.21 -6.08
CA THR A 276 1.05 -0.98 -5.59
C THR A 276 2.55 -0.95 -5.82
N ASP A 277 3.18 -2.11 -5.94
CA ASP A 277 4.62 -2.19 -6.17
C ASP A 277 4.94 -1.77 -7.61
N ARG A 278 4.10 -2.15 -8.58
CA ARG A 278 4.23 -1.66 -9.97
C ARG A 278 4.17 -0.13 -10.03
N VAL A 279 3.18 0.45 -9.35
CA VAL A 279 3.02 1.92 -9.30
C VAL A 279 4.20 2.57 -8.57
N SER A 280 4.58 2.04 -7.40
CA SER A 280 5.71 2.58 -6.63
C SER A 280 7.02 2.49 -7.42
N HIS A 281 7.28 1.38 -8.08
CA HIS A 281 8.48 1.19 -8.89
C HIS A 281 8.50 2.11 -10.11
N ALA A 282 7.39 2.22 -10.84
CA ALA A 282 7.28 3.15 -11.96
C ALA A 282 7.53 4.60 -11.52
N LEU A 283 6.94 5.02 -10.40
CA LEU A 283 7.16 6.36 -9.83
C LEU A 283 8.61 6.58 -9.41
N LEU A 284 9.22 5.62 -8.70
CA LEU A 284 10.62 5.72 -8.26
C LEU A 284 11.60 5.75 -9.44
N THR A 285 11.42 4.87 -10.43
CA THR A 285 12.25 4.85 -11.63
C THR A 285 12.08 6.13 -12.44
N ALA A 286 10.85 6.64 -12.58
CA ALA A 286 10.60 7.91 -13.25
C ALA A 286 11.23 9.09 -12.50
N LEU A 287 11.18 9.10 -11.17
CA LEU A 287 11.85 10.09 -10.31
C LEU A 287 13.36 10.07 -10.50
N ALA A 288 13.98 8.88 -10.48
CA ALA A 288 15.41 8.73 -10.67
C ALA A 288 15.87 9.17 -12.07
N ALA A 289 15.00 9.05 -13.08
CA ALA A 289 15.27 9.51 -14.44
C ALA A 289 14.96 11.00 -14.68
N THR A 290 14.47 11.75 -13.69
CA THR A 290 14.22 13.19 -13.86
C THR A 290 15.54 13.97 -13.84
N HIS A 291 15.82 14.71 -14.92
CA HIS A 291 16.95 15.63 -15.02
C HIS A 291 16.45 17.07 -14.92
N ALA A 292 17.08 17.90 -14.07
CA ALA A 292 16.65 19.28 -13.83
C ALA A 292 17.16 20.25 -14.91
N HIS A 293 16.77 20.02 -16.16
CA HIS A 293 17.10 20.91 -17.28
C HIS A 293 15.99 21.92 -17.58
N SER A 294 14.77 21.77 -17.03
CA SER A 294 13.67 22.73 -17.20
C SER A 294 12.78 22.87 -15.96
N LYS A 295 12.11 24.03 -15.82
CA LYS A 295 11.13 24.29 -14.75
C LYS A 295 9.99 23.27 -14.78
N ASP A 296 9.57 22.83 -15.97
CA ASP A 296 8.53 21.82 -16.15
C ASP A 296 8.95 20.45 -15.61
N MET A 297 10.24 20.09 -15.74
CA MET A 297 10.77 18.84 -15.18
C MET A 297 10.86 18.89 -13.67
N THR A 298 11.21 20.02 -13.07
CA THR A 298 11.15 20.19 -11.60
C THR A 298 9.72 20.06 -11.08
N GLN A 299 8.75 20.66 -11.77
CA GLN A 299 7.33 20.52 -11.40
C GLN A 299 6.86 19.06 -11.57
N ARG A 300 7.30 18.38 -12.63
CA ARG A 300 7.01 16.96 -12.85
C ARG A 300 7.61 16.07 -11.76
N ALA A 301 8.87 16.30 -11.38
CA ALA A 301 9.54 15.57 -10.31
C ALA A 301 8.80 15.73 -8.98
N TRP A 302 8.40 16.96 -8.63
CA TRP A 302 7.58 17.20 -7.44
C TRP A 302 6.25 16.44 -7.47
N ARG A 303 5.55 16.41 -8.62
CA ARG A 303 4.30 15.65 -8.75
C ARG A 303 4.53 14.15 -8.57
N LEU A 304 5.56 13.59 -9.19
CA LEU A 304 5.90 12.18 -9.04
C LEU A 304 6.26 11.83 -7.59
N GLU A 305 6.99 12.71 -6.91
CA GLU A 305 7.36 12.56 -5.50
C GLU A 305 6.13 12.60 -4.60
N ALA A 306 5.24 13.58 -4.80
CA ALA A 306 3.97 13.67 -4.08
C ALA A 306 3.13 12.40 -4.27
N LEU A 307 3.11 11.83 -5.47
CA LEU A 307 2.40 10.58 -5.73
C LEU A 307 3.03 9.37 -5.05
N ALA A 308 4.37 9.28 -5.03
CA ALA A 308 5.07 8.24 -4.31
C ALA A 308 4.76 8.33 -2.80
N ARG A 309 4.82 9.53 -2.23
CA ARG A 309 4.41 9.81 -0.84
C ARG A 309 2.96 9.43 -0.58
N ALA A 310 2.04 9.79 -1.47
CA ALA A 310 0.61 9.48 -1.33
C ALA A 310 0.36 7.96 -1.28
N VAL A 311 0.99 7.20 -2.18
CA VAL A 311 0.88 5.74 -2.20
C VAL A 311 1.45 5.15 -0.91
N TRP A 312 2.61 5.61 -0.46
CA TRP A 312 3.30 5.07 0.72
C TRP A 312 2.65 5.45 2.05
N ALA A 313 2.02 6.62 2.12
CA ALA A 313 1.25 7.06 3.29
C ALA A 313 -0.03 6.23 3.48
N ARG A 314 -0.70 5.87 2.38
CA ARG A 314 -2.05 5.26 2.41
C ARG A 314 -2.04 3.74 2.34
N VAL A 315 -1.08 3.16 1.64
CA VAL A 315 -0.99 1.72 1.43
C VAL A 315 0.09 1.16 2.35
N SER A 316 -0.36 0.53 3.43
CA SER A 316 0.52 -0.14 4.39
C SER A 316 1.47 -1.12 3.69
N GLY A 317 2.76 -1.00 3.99
CA GLY A 317 3.83 -1.87 3.49
C GLY A 317 4.27 -1.59 2.04
N ALA A 318 3.64 -0.67 1.32
CA ALA A 318 4.02 -0.38 -0.07
C ALA A 318 5.45 0.17 -0.18
N GLY A 319 5.81 1.16 0.64
CA GLY A 319 7.16 1.70 0.60
C GLY A 319 8.22 0.75 1.14
N ALA A 320 7.90 -0.05 2.18
CA ALA A 320 8.82 -1.06 2.71
C ALA A 320 9.25 -2.09 1.64
N ARG A 321 8.31 -2.51 0.77
CA ARG A 321 8.62 -3.40 -0.36
C ARG A 321 9.40 -2.72 -1.49
N ALA A 322 9.27 -1.40 -1.63
CA ALA A 322 9.98 -0.61 -2.63
C ALA A 322 11.41 -0.18 -2.19
N LEU A 323 11.82 -0.47 -0.95
CA LEU A 323 13.12 -0.06 -0.41
C LEU A 323 14.30 -0.59 -1.22
N ALA A 324 14.28 -1.87 -1.60
CA ALA A 324 15.37 -2.48 -2.38
C ALA A 324 15.60 -1.75 -3.72
N LEU A 325 14.52 -1.38 -4.41
CA LEU A 325 14.60 -0.58 -5.63
C LEU A 325 15.12 0.84 -5.33
N CYS A 326 14.63 1.48 -4.26
CA CYS A 326 15.13 2.79 -3.84
C CYS A 326 16.64 2.78 -3.58
N GLY A 327 17.15 1.74 -2.90
CA GLY A 327 18.58 1.54 -2.67
C GLY A 327 19.34 1.31 -3.98
N ALA A 328 18.83 0.48 -4.90
CA ALA A 328 19.45 0.26 -6.21
C ALA A 328 19.53 1.56 -7.04
N LEU A 329 18.46 2.37 -7.06
CA LEU A 329 18.44 3.65 -7.75
C LEU A 329 19.43 4.64 -7.15
N LEU A 330 19.52 4.74 -5.81
CA LEU A 330 20.50 5.60 -5.14
C LEU A 330 21.94 5.20 -5.45
N ARG A 331 22.23 3.89 -5.54
CA ARG A 331 23.56 3.39 -5.96
C ARG A 331 23.88 3.76 -7.40
N GLY A 332 22.92 3.68 -8.31
CA GLY A 332 23.07 4.13 -9.70
C GLY A 332 23.31 5.63 -9.80
N LEU A 333 22.53 6.43 -9.07
CA LEU A 333 22.68 7.88 -8.99
C LEU A 333 24.01 8.33 -8.36
N ARG A 334 24.61 7.51 -7.49
CA ARG A 334 25.97 7.75 -6.98
C ARG A 334 27.03 7.67 -8.09
N ALA A 335 26.85 6.81 -9.09
CA ALA A 335 27.79 6.66 -10.19
C ALA A 335 27.70 7.85 -11.17
N GLU A 336 26.49 8.34 -11.42
CA GLU A 336 26.22 9.47 -12.30
C GLU A 336 26.30 10.80 -11.53
N HIS A 337 27.45 11.48 -11.58
CA HIS A 337 27.61 12.82 -11.00
C HIS A 337 26.79 13.87 -11.78
N ALA A 338 25.46 13.88 -11.61
CA ALA A 338 24.56 14.76 -12.34
C ALA A 338 24.12 15.98 -11.50
N ARG A 339 24.02 17.12 -12.19
CA ARG A 339 23.55 18.39 -11.66
C ARG A 339 22.05 18.28 -11.33
N ALA A 340 21.71 18.62 -10.08
CA ALA A 340 20.41 18.47 -9.40
C ALA A 340 19.99 17.01 -9.15
N PRO A 341 20.21 16.48 -7.94
CA PRO A 341 20.13 15.06 -7.76
C PRO A 341 18.73 14.63 -7.28
N PRO A 342 18.08 13.65 -7.94
CA PRO A 342 16.79 13.11 -7.53
C PRO A 342 16.84 12.42 -6.14
N HIS A 343 18.00 12.31 -5.51
CA HIS A 343 18.15 11.76 -4.15
C HIS A 343 17.36 12.54 -3.09
N ALA A 344 17.13 13.85 -3.27
CA ALA A 344 16.33 14.64 -2.33
C ALA A 344 14.84 14.26 -2.37
N HIS A 345 14.34 13.94 -3.57
CA HIS A 345 12.98 13.45 -3.79
C HIS A 345 12.81 12.01 -3.28
N LEU A 346 13.82 11.16 -3.49
CA LEU A 346 13.83 9.80 -2.93
C LEU A 346 13.85 9.83 -1.39
N LEU A 347 14.63 10.73 -0.78
CA LEU A 347 14.64 10.94 0.66
C LEU A 347 13.27 11.41 1.17
N ALA A 348 12.60 12.32 0.45
CA ALA A 348 11.26 12.79 0.81
C ALA A 348 10.23 11.66 0.81
N ALA A 349 10.31 10.73 -0.15
CA ALA A 349 9.48 9.54 -0.16
C ALA A 349 9.73 8.66 1.08
N LEU A 350 11.00 8.42 1.45
CA LEU A 350 11.37 7.59 2.60
C LEU A 350 10.92 8.19 3.94
N GLU A 351 10.92 9.50 4.10
CA GLU A 351 10.57 10.16 5.36
C GLU A 351 9.10 10.02 5.76
N VAL A 352 8.21 9.82 4.78
CA VAL A 352 6.79 9.54 5.02
C VAL A 352 6.60 8.14 5.63
N LEU A 353 7.57 7.24 5.43
CA LEU A 353 7.48 5.91 5.98
C LEU A 353 7.59 5.93 7.51
N PRO A 354 6.73 5.12 8.15
CA PRO A 354 6.66 5.08 9.59
C PRO A 354 7.75 4.17 10.15
N ASP A 355 8.13 4.41 11.39
CA ASP A 355 9.22 3.67 12.04
C ASP A 355 8.94 2.17 12.14
N ASP A 356 7.68 1.76 12.34
CA ASP A 356 7.28 0.35 12.39
C ASP A 356 7.52 -0.41 11.08
N GLN A 357 7.50 0.28 9.93
CA GLN A 357 7.73 -0.34 8.62
C GLN A 357 9.17 -0.17 8.14
N LEU A 358 9.75 1.00 8.39
CA LEU A 358 11.10 1.35 7.97
C LEU A 358 12.18 0.64 8.80
N LEU A 359 11.93 0.45 10.11
CA LEU A 359 12.89 -0.12 11.07
C LEU A 359 12.56 -1.58 11.43
N ALA A 360 11.67 -2.22 10.67
CA ALA A 360 11.34 -3.63 10.79
C ALA A 360 12.55 -4.51 10.41
N ASP A 361 12.65 -5.71 11.00
CA ASP A 361 13.81 -6.62 10.80
C ASP A 361 14.11 -6.96 9.35
N HIS A 362 13.09 -6.97 8.49
CA HIS A 362 13.22 -7.30 7.07
C HIS A 362 13.57 -6.08 6.18
N ALA A 363 13.33 -4.87 6.67
CA ALA A 363 13.55 -3.62 5.94
C ALA A 363 14.86 -2.93 6.33
N VAL A 364 15.36 -3.25 7.53
CA VAL A 364 16.51 -2.58 8.14
C VAL A 364 17.83 -2.80 7.38
N GLU A 365 17.99 -3.96 6.71
CA GLU A 365 19.18 -4.22 5.87
C GLU A 365 19.21 -3.25 4.67
N GLU A 366 18.09 -3.13 3.96
CA GLU A 366 17.96 -2.21 2.83
C GLU A 366 18.10 -0.75 3.29
N LEU A 367 17.55 -0.40 4.45
CA LEU A 367 17.72 0.92 5.04
C LEU A 367 19.18 1.24 5.37
N HIS A 368 19.91 0.28 5.93
CA HIS A 368 21.33 0.43 6.27
C HIS A 368 22.15 0.79 5.03
N GLU A 369 21.92 0.06 3.94
CA GLU A 369 22.55 0.28 2.64
C GLU A 369 22.17 1.62 2.02
N ILE A 370 20.89 2.01 2.13
CA ILE A 370 20.40 3.32 1.67
C ILE A 370 21.12 4.46 2.43
N LEU A 371 21.25 4.35 3.76
CA LEU A 371 21.93 5.33 4.59
C LEU A 371 23.43 5.41 4.26
N ASP A 372 24.09 4.27 4.03
CA ASP A 372 25.48 4.21 3.58
C ASP A 372 25.65 4.97 2.25
N CYS A 373 24.72 4.78 1.29
CA CYS A 373 24.73 5.51 0.02
C CYS A 373 24.56 7.02 0.22
N PHE A 374 23.62 7.47 1.05
CA PHE A 374 23.42 8.90 1.31
C PHE A 374 24.65 9.56 1.96
N LEU A 375 25.27 8.90 2.93
CA LEU A 375 26.48 9.41 3.58
C LEU A 375 27.65 9.53 2.59
N GLN A 376 27.79 8.56 1.69
CA GLN A 376 28.80 8.62 0.63
C GLN A 376 28.53 9.72 -0.39
N ILE A 377 27.27 9.96 -0.75
CA ILE A 377 26.85 11.07 -1.62
C ILE A 377 27.17 12.41 -0.96
N ILE A 378 26.89 12.56 0.35
CA ILE A 378 27.22 13.78 1.11
C ILE A 378 28.73 13.98 1.16
N ARG A 379 29.51 12.90 1.40
CA ARG A 379 30.98 12.94 1.40
C ARG A 379 31.54 13.41 0.05
N GLN A 380 30.99 12.91 -1.05
CA GLN A 380 31.41 13.27 -2.41
C GLN A 380 30.97 14.68 -2.80
N GLY A 381 29.81 15.13 -2.33
CA GLY A 381 29.28 16.47 -2.59
C GLY A 381 29.96 17.59 -1.81
N GLY A 382 30.66 17.29 -0.71
CA GLY A 382 31.34 18.26 0.16
C GLY A 382 32.68 18.81 -0.36
N GLY A 383 33.23 18.26 -1.46
CA GLY A 383 34.57 18.60 -1.95
C GLY A 383 34.69 19.76 -2.95
N GLY A 384 33.59 20.42 -3.32
CA GLY A 384 33.59 21.49 -4.35
C GLY A 384 32.79 22.71 -3.92
N GLY A 385 33.50 23.80 -3.58
CA GLY A 385 32.92 25.07 -3.14
C GLY A 385 32.02 25.70 -4.21
N ALA A 386 30.71 25.43 -4.14
CA ALA A 386 29.63 26.20 -4.78
C ALA A 386 28.20 25.65 -4.49
N ARG A 387 28.04 24.56 -3.72
CA ARG A 387 26.73 23.86 -3.52
C ARG A 387 26.17 23.95 -2.09
N GLY A 388 26.37 25.10 -1.43
CA GLY A 388 26.27 25.24 0.03
C GLY A 388 24.87 25.14 0.70
N ALA A 389 23.76 25.34 -0.01
CA ALA A 389 22.42 25.38 0.63
C ALA A 389 21.66 24.04 0.59
N ASP A 390 21.43 23.49 -0.61
CA ASP A 390 20.66 22.24 -0.77
C ASP A 390 21.35 21.01 -0.19
N GLY A 391 22.69 20.95 -0.29
CA GLY A 391 23.47 19.88 0.33
C GLY A 391 23.37 19.87 1.85
N GLY A 392 23.27 21.06 2.47
CA GLY A 392 23.05 21.21 3.90
C GLY A 392 21.66 20.71 4.35
N ALA A 393 20.61 21.03 3.57
CA ALA A 393 19.25 20.56 3.85
C ALA A 393 19.12 19.03 3.75
N VAL A 394 19.71 18.41 2.72
CA VAL A 394 19.76 16.94 2.59
C VAL A 394 20.55 16.32 3.73
N ALA A 395 21.70 16.90 4.09
CA ALA A 395 22.52 16.42 5.22
C ALA A 395 21.76 16.46 6.56
N GLN A 396 21.05 17.56 6.86
CA GLN A 396 20.20 17.65 8.06
C GLN A 396 19.14 16.55 8.11
N ARG A 397 18.45 16.32 6.99
CA ARG A 397 17.40 15.31 6.86
C ARG A 397 17.92 13.89 6.99
N VAL A 398 19.06 13.58 6.36
CA VAL A 398 19.76 12.30 6.53
C VAL A 398 20.18 12.11 7.98
N GLY A 399 20.68 13.15 8.66
CA GLY A 399 21.00 13.12 10.08
C GLY A 399 19.80 12.83 10.98
N ALA A 400 18.62 13.39 10.66
CA ALA A 400 17.37 13.08 11.38
C ALA A 400 16.96 11.60 11.19
N LEU A 401 17.06 11.06 9.97
CA LEU A 401 16.79 9.64 9.71
C LEU A 401 17.80 8.72 10.41
N LEU A 402 19.09 9.10 10.38
CA LEU A 402 20.18 8.37 11.04
C LEU A 402 19.98 8.31 12.56
N ARG A 403 19.49 9.39 13.18
CA ARG A 403 19.09 9.39 14.60
C ARG A 403 17.96 8.41 14.89
N ARG A 404 16.89 8.41 14.09
CA ARG A 404 15.76 7.45 14.24
C ARG A 404 16.27 6.01 14.14
N TYR A 405 17.14 5.75 13.17
CA TYR A 405 17.77 4.44 12.97
C TYR A 405 18.66 4.03 14.17
N ALA A 406 19.52 4.93 14.65
CA ALA A 406 20.40 4.68 15.80
C ALA A 406 19.63 4.47 17.11
N ALA A 407 18.54 5.21 17.32
CA ALA A 407 17.68 5.06 18.50
C ALA A 407 16.95 3.70 18.51
N ALA A 408 16.45 3.25 17.35
CA ALA A 408 15.71 1.98 17.28
C ALA A 408 16.64 0.74 17.21
N ARG A 409 17.80 0.86 16.57
CA ARG A 409 18.72 -0.28 16.30
C ARG A 409 20.18 0.08 16.57
N PRO A 410 20.57 0.35 17.83
CA PRO A 410 21.90 0.86 18.16
C PRO A 410 23.04 -0.09 17.75
N GLN A 411 22.86 -1.40 17.91
CA GLN A 411 23.88 -2.41 17.56
C GLN A 411 24.23 -2.41 16.07
N ARG A 412 23.24 -2.19 15.20
CA ARG A 412 23.44 -2.15 13.74
C ARG A 412 23.80 -0.76 13.23
N ALA A 413 23.46 0.30 13.94
CA ALA A 413 23.86 1.66 13.58
C ALA A 413 25.31 1.96 13.93
N ALA A 414 25.83 1.41 15.04
CA ALA A 414 27.20 1.60 15.49
C ALA A 414 28.29 1.39 14.41
N PRO A 415 28.32 0.27 13.64
CA PRO A 415 29.34 0.08 12.60
C PRO A 415 29.25 1.12 11.47
N LEU A 416 28.04 1.54 11.09
CA LEU A 416 27.83 2.55 10.04
C LEU A 416 28.25 3.95 10.51
N LEU A 417 27.93 4.31 11.76
CA LEU A 417 28.39 5.55 12.38
C LEU A 417 29.92 5.60 12.51
N HIS A 418 30.54 4.48 12.85
CA HIS A 418 32.00 4.38 12.91
C HIS A 418 32.64 4.52 11.53
N LYS A 419 32.10 3.82 10.51
CA LYS A 419 32.55 3.87 9.12
C LYS A 419 32.53 5.30 8.54
N HIS A 420 31.55 6.12 8.92
CA HIS A 420 31.35 7.49 8.40
C HIS A 420 31.68 8.61 9.37
N ARG A 421 32.43 8.31 10.45
CA ARG A 421 32.76 9.29 11.50
C ARG A 421 33.30 10.60 10.94
N ASP A 422 34.23 10.54 10.00
CA ASP A 422 34.87 11.73 9.41
C ASP A 422 33.89 12.55 8.56
N THR A 423 32.95 11.88 7.87
CA THR A 423 31.92 12.57 7.07
C THR A 423 30.92 13.28 7.95
N ILE A 424 30.54 12.65 9.07
CA ILE A 424 29.64 13.26 10.06
C ILE A 424 30.33 14.45 10.73
N ALA A 425 31.62 14.33 11.09
CA ALA A 425 32.39 15.42 11.69
C ALA A 425 32.61 16.60 10.73
N ALA A 426 32.86 16.32 9.44
CA ALA A 426 33.09 17.34 8.42
C ALA A 426 31.81 18.13 8.05
N SER A 427 30.62 17.55 8.24
CA SER A 427 29.35 18.20 7.97
C SER A 427 28.73 18.73 9.27
N ALA A 428 28.80 20.05 9.48
CA ALA A 428 28.15 20.70 10.62
C ALA A 428 26.64 20.36 10.71
N ALA A 429 26.01 20.13 9.55
CA ALA A 429 24.62 19.71 9.47
C ALA A 429 24.38 18.31 10.05
N LEU A 430 25.20 17.32 9.67
CA LEU A 430 25.11 15.97 10.22
C LEU A 430 25.53 15.93 11.69
N ALA A 431 26.60 16.66 12.06
CA ALA A 431 27.08 16.73 13.43
C ALA A 431 26.02 17.31 14.38
N SER A 432 25.41 18.45 14.01
CA SER A 432 24.31 19.06 14.77
C SER A 432 23.10 18.13 14.87
N ALA A 433 22.73 17.48 13.76
CA ALA A 433 21.65 16.51 13.77
C ALA A 433 21.95 15.30 14.66
N CYS A 434 23.19 14.81 14.73
CA CYS A 434 23.55 13.62 15.52
C CYS A 434 23.87 13.91 16.99
N ALA A 435 24.35 15.12 17.33
CA ALA A 435 24.78 15.50 18.68
C ALA A 435 23.62 15.70 19.68
N GLY A 436 22.39 15.90 19.20
CA GLY A 436 21.20 16.10 20.05
C GLY A 436 20.77 14.89 20.91
N ALA A 437 21.62 13.87 21.07
CA ALA A 437 21.33 12.65 21.83
C ALA A 437 21.80 12.69 23.30
N SER A 438 22.67 13.64 23.69
CA SER A 438 23.33 13.62 25.01
C SER A 438 22.77 14.61 26.05
N GLY A 439 21.77 15.42 25.72
CA GLY A 439 21.13 16.37 26.64
C GLY A 439 19.67 16.06 26.90
N GLY A 440 19.35 15.55 28.10
CA GLY A 440 17.97 15.47 28.57
C GLY A 440 17.37 16.88 28.71
N GLY A 441 16.38 17.18 27.88
CA GLY A 441 15.65 18.46 27.88
C GLY A 441 16.13 19.44 26.82
N GLY A 442 15.43 19.51 25.68
CA GLY A 442 15.55 20.62 24.70
C GLY A 442 15.74 20.23 23.24
N GLY A 443 16.16 19.00 22.91
CA GLY A 443 16.49 18.59 21.53
C GLY A 443 15.32 18.17 20.61
N GLY A 444 14.07 18.26 21.08
CA GLY A 444 12.88 17.82 20.33
C GLY A 444 12.46 18.74 19.18
N GLU A 445 12.89 20.00 19.21
CA GLU A 445 12.31 21.09 18.41
C GLU A 445 12.56 20.97 16.89
N ALA A 446 13.62 20.27 16.47
CA ALA A 446 13.92 20.14 15.04
C ALA A 446 13.06 19.08 14.32
N SER A 447 12.44 18.14 15.04
CA SER A 447 11.62 17.06 14.44
C SER A 447 10.14 17.11 14.80
N SER A 448 9.78 17.79 15.90
CA SER A 448 8.38 18.03 16.26
C SER A 448 7.85 19.24 15.50
N ALA A 449 6.58 19.17 15.09
CA ALA A 449 5.88 20.35 14.56
C ALA A 449 5.95 21.51 15.57
N PRO A 450 5.98 22.78 15.12
CA PRO A 450 5.98 23.93 16.01
C PRO A 450 4.74 23.89 16.91
N ALA A 451 4.93 23.48 18.16
CA ALA A 451 3.84 23.11 19.07
C ALA A 451 2.92 24.30 19.37
N HIS A 452 3.48 25.50 19.49
CA HIS A 452 2.72 26.73 19.68
C HIS A 452 1.82 27.03 18.47
N ALA A 453 2.37 27.03 17.25
CA ALA A 453 1.60 27.26 16.03
C ALA A 453 0.50 26.20 15.84
N LEU A 454 0.80 24.93 16.08
CA LEU A 454 -0.17 23.84 15.98
C LEU A 454 -1.30 23.98 17.00
N LEU A 455 -1.00 24.34 18.25
CA LEU A 455 -2.00 24.58 19.28
C LEU A 455 -2.87 25.80 18.95
N ALA A 456 -2.28 26.89 18.43
CA ALA A 456 -3.02 28.07 17.99
C ALA A 456 -4.00 27.73 16.85
N LEU A 457 -3.55 26.96 15.85
CA LEU A 457 -4.39 26.49 14.74
C LEU A 457 -5.51 25.56 15.21
N GLN A 458 -5.24 24.66 16.18
CA GLN A 458 -6.26 23.77 16.74
C GLN A 458 -7.32 24.53 17.55
N ARG A 459 -6.90 25.54 18.32
CA ARG A 459 -7.80 26.34 19.16
C ARG A 459 -8.60 27.36 18.37
N ARG A 460 -8.06 27.85 17.23
CA ARG A 460 -8.69 28.87 16.38
C ARG A 460 -9.02 30.18 17.11
N THR A 461 -8.24 30.51 18.14
CA THR A 461 -8.49 31.67 19.01
C THR A 461 -7.77 32.94 18.58
N ALA A 462 -6.77 32.83 17.71
CA ALA A 462 -5.96 33.96 17.24
C ALA A 462 -6.65 34.72 16.10
N SER A 463 -6.18 35.94 15.83
CA SER A 463 -6.64 36.74 14.69
C SER A 463 -6.33 36.06 13.35
N PRO A 464 -7.06 36.35 12.26
CA PRO A 464 -6.85 35.68 10.98
C PRO A 464 -5.45 35.93 10.38
N ASP A 465 -4.85 37.09 10.65
CA ASP A 465 -3.48 37.42 10.24
C ASP A 465 -2.44 36.59 11.02
N GLU A 466 -2.59 36.48 12.34
CA GLU A 466 -1.73 35.64 13.18
C GLU A 466 -1.84 34.15 12.79
N LEU A 467 -3.06 33.67 12.51
CA LEU A 467 -3.27 32.31 12.03
C LEU A 467 -2.59 32.09 10.67
N ALA A 468 -2.60 33.07 9.76
CA ALA A 468 -1.88 33.00 8.49
C ALA A 468 -0.36 32.91 8.71
N CYS A 469 0.19 33.68 9.64
CA CYS A 469 1.60 33.59 10.04
C CYS A 469 1.95 32.20 10.60
N HIS A 470 1.09 31.63 11.46
CA HIS A 470 1.29 30.28 11.97
C HIS A 470 1.24 29.20 10.87
N LEU A 471 0.37 29.35 9.86
CA LEU A 471 0.35 28.44 8.71
C LEU A 471 1.66 28.52 7.90
N GLN A 472 2.18 29.73 7.68
CA GLN A 472 3.46 29.93 6.98
C GLN A 472 4.65 29.38 7.79
N GLU A 473 4.62 29.53 9.11
CA GLU A 473 5.62 28.94 10.01
C GLU A 473 5.64 27.42 9.87
N VAL A 474 4.47 26.77 9.94
CA VAL A 474 4.30 25.33 9.73
C VAL A 474 4.74 24.91 8.33
N GLU A 475 4.40 25.68 7.30
CA GLU A 475 4.83 25.41 5.93
C GLU A 475 6.36 25.47 5.81
N SER A 476 6.99 26.50 6.35
CA SER A 476 8.45 26.66 6.36
C SER A 476 9.13 25.48 7.07
N TRP A 477 8.54 25.02 8.18
CA TRP A 477 9.02 23.86 8.91
C TRP A 477 8.92 22.58 8.07
N GLY A 478 7.80 22.35 7.40
CA GLY A 478 7.63 21.21 6.50
C GLY A 478 8.59 21.23 5.31
N VAL A 479 8.89 22.40 4.75
CA VAL A 479 9.87 22.58 3.65
C VAL A 479 11.28 22.22 4.10
N ARG A 480 11.68 22.61 5.31
CA ARG A 480 13.00 22.22 5.88
C ARG A 480 13.13 20.71 6.01
N LEU A 481 12.02 20.02 6.27
CA LEU A 481 11.93 18.56 6.32
C LEU A 481 11.64 17.92 4.96
N GLY A 482 11.75 18.64 3.85
CA GLY A 482 11.50 18.13 2.51
C GLY A 482 10.13 17.49 2.31
N GLY A 483 9.11 17.92 3.07
CA GLY A 483 7.76 17.39 2.97
C GLY A 483 7.52 16.04 3.67
N GLY A 484 8.42 15.63 4.57
CA GLY A 484 8.22 14.49 5.47
C GLY A 484 7.30 14.78 6.67
N TRP A 485 7.07 16.06 7.00
CA TRP A 485 6.11 16.54 8.03
C TRP A 485 6.19 15.87 9.41
N GLY A 486 7.35 15.34 9.80
CA GLY A 486 7.50 14.58 11.05
C GLY A 486 6.81 13.20 11.03
N GLY A 487 6.50 12.67 9.85
CA GLY A 487 5.85 11.38 9.64
C GLY A 487 4.33 11.45 9.45
N ARG A 488 3.73 10.30 9.13
CA ARG A 488 2.31 10.19 8.75
C ARG A 488 1.30 10.71 9.77
N GLU A 489 1.53 10.47 11.06
CA GLU A 489 0.59 10.88 12.14
C GLU A 489 0.63 12.39 12.39
N CYS A 490 1.81 12.97 12.30
CA CYS A 490 1.99 14.41 12.39
C CYS A 490 1.36 15.11 11.19
N ALA A 491 1.60 14.61 9.97
CA ALA A 491 0.93 15.08 8.76
C ALA A 491 -0.61 15.00 8.87
N ALA A 492 -1.17 13.89 9.40
CA ALA A 492 -2.60 13.74 9.62
C ALA A 492 -3.16 14.75 10.64
N SER A 493 -2.41 15.02 11.70
CA SER A 493 -2.80 15.97 12.75
C SER A 493 -2.77 17.41 12.25
N LEU A 494 -1.74 17.76 11.47
CA LEU A 494 -1.63 19.05 10.78
C LEU A 494 -2.75 19.21 9.75
N LEU A 495 -3.05 18.19 8.96
CA LEU A 495 -4.13 18.24 7.98
C LEU A 495 -5.48 18.56 8.63
N ARG A 496 -5.80 17.91 9.76
CA ARG A 496 -7.02 18.18 10.54
C ARG A 496 -7.07 19.59 11.12
N ALA A 497 -5.93 20.15 11.52
CA ALA A 497 -5.84 21.51 12.04
C ALA A 497 -5.98 22.57 10.94
N VAL A 498 -5.43 22.31 9.74
CA VAL A 498 -5.35 23.28 8.64
C VAL A 498 -6.61 23.28 7.77
N ALA A 499 -7.21 22.12 7.51
CA ALA A 499 -8.38 21.96 6.63
C ALA A 499 -9.52 22.98 6.83
N PRO A 500 -9.93 23.32 8.08
CA PRO A 500 -11.02 24.26 8.33
C PRO A 500 -10.76 25.69 7.80
N PHE A 501 -9.50 26.08 7.60
CA PHE A 501 -9.14 27.42 7.14
C PHE A 501 -9.18 27.57 5.62
N ALA A 502 -9.37 26.47 4.88
CA ALA A 502 -9.46 26.51 3.41
C ALA A 502 -10.68 27.28 2.90
N ALA A 503 -11.78 27.26 3.66
CA ALA A 503 -13.00 28.00 3.35
C ALA A 503 -13.09 29.35 4.08
N ALA A 504 -11.99 29.81 4.71
CA ALA A 504 -12.00 31.07 5.44
C ALA A 504 -12.28 32.27 4.51
N PRO A 505 -13.06 33.28 4.96
CA PRO A 505 -13.34 34.46 4.14
C PRO A 505 -12.09 35.32 3.92
N HIS A 506 -11.16 35.31 4.87
CA HIS A 506 -9.92 36.09 4.80
C HIS A 506 -8.94 35.49 3.78
N ALA A 507 -8.63 36.27 2.73
CA ALA A 507 -7.89 35.83 1.56
C ALA A 507 -6.48 35.26 1.84
N PRO A 508 -5.58 35.91 2.62
CA PRO A 508 -4.23 35.38 2.81
C PRO A 508 -4.21 34.13 3.70
N LEU A 509 -5.09 34.04 4.70
CA LEU A 509 -5.28 32.82 5.51
C LEU A 509 -5.75 31.65 4.63
N ARG A 510 -6.75 31.89 3.76
CA ARG A 510 -7.24 30.90 2.80
C ARG A 510 -6.15 30.45 1.83
N ALA A 511 -5.38 31.38 1.26
CA ALA A 511 -4.31 31.08 0.32
C ALA A 511 -3.18 30.26 0.97
N ALA A 512 -2.79 30.60 2.21
CA ALA A 512 -1.82 29.84 2.99
C ALA A 512 -2.35 28.43 3.31
N ALA A 513 -3.61 28.31 3.73
CA ALA A 513 -4.24 27.03 4.03
C ALA A 513 -4.28 26.11 2.80
N LEU A 514 -4.76 26.60 1.65
CA LEU A 514 -4.83 25.81 0.41
C LEU A 514 -3.44 25.37 -0.09
N SER A 515 -2.44 26.24 0.04
CA SER A 515 -1.06 25.92 -0.35
C SER A 515 -0.45 24.85 0.56
N LEU A 516 -0.72 24.93 1.87
CA LEU A 516 -0.27 23.94 2.84
C LEU A 516 -1.01 22.59 2.66
N LEU A 517 -2.31 22.61 2.40
CA LEU A 517 -3.11 21.42 2.10
C LEU A 517 -2.54 20.64 0.91
N ALA A 518 -2.17 21.32 -0.17
CA ALA A 518 -1.59 20.68 -1.36
C ALA A 518 -0.30 19.90 -1.05
N ARG A 519 0.45 20.30 -0.01
CA ARG A 519 1.70 19.63 0.40
C ARG A 519 1.51 18.58 1.50
N LEU A 520 0.47 18.73 2.33
CA LEU A 520 0.11 17.79 3.40
C LEU A 520 -0.65 16.57 2.89
N LEU A 521 -1.58 16.74 1.95
CA LEU A 521 -2.39 15.65 1.39
C LEU A 521 -1.55 14.44 0.91
N PRO A 522 -0.44 14.63 0.17
CA PRO A 522 0.47 13.54 -0.19
C PRO A 522 1.08 12.76 0.99
N ALA A 523 1.28 13.40 2.14
CA ALA A 523 1.92 12.77 3.30
C ALA A 523 0.92 12.21 4.32
N ALA A 524 -0.36 12.55 4.19
CA ALA A 524 -1.40 12.14 5.13
C ALA A 524 -1.98 10.76 4.76
N PRO A 525 -2.13 9.84 5.75
CA PRO A 525 -2.78 8.55 5.57
C PRO A 525 -4.31 8.67 5.46
N ASP A 526 -4.90 9.66 6.13
CA ASP A 526 -6.32 10.00 6.05
C ASP A 526 -6.48 11.36 5.36
N VAL A 527 -7.24 11.36 4.25
CA VAL A 527 -7.44 12.53 3.39
C VAL A 527 -8.84 13.13 3.55
N GLU A 528 -9.74 12.51 4.31
CA GLU A 528 -11.12 12.99 4.50
C GLU A 528 -11.22 14.45 4.97
N PRO A 529 -10.42 14.92 5.95
CA PRO A 529 -10.46 16.33 6.35
C PRO A 529 -10.17 17.28 5.19
N GLY A 530 -9.22 16.91 4.33
CA GLY A 530 -8.89 17.70 3.14
C GLY A 530 -9.96 17.59 2.05
N LEU A 531 -10.56 16.42 1.85
CA LEU A 531 -11.69 16.25 0.94
C LEU A 531 -12.85 17.16 1.35
N GLN A 532 -13.23 17.10 2.63
CA GLN A 532 -14.35 17.87 3.16
C GLN A 532 -14.11 19.38 3.01
N ALA A 533 -12.89 19.85 3.28
CA ALA A 533 -12.51 21.24 3.07
C ALA A 533 -12.59 21.66 1.60
N ILE A 534 -12.13 20.82 0.66
CA ILE A 534 -12.24 21.10 -0.79
C ILE A 534 -13.71 21.18 -1.21
N MET A 535 -14.54 20.23 -0.75
CA MET A 535 -15.97 20.22 -1.06
C MET A 535 -16.67 21.47 -0.49
N GLU A 536 -16.34 21.87 0.74
CA GLU A 536 -16.85 23.09 1.38
C GLU A 536 -16.46 24.35 0.59
N CYS A 537 -15.23 24.43 0.08
CA CYS A 537 -14.82 25.55 -0.77
C CYS A 537 -15.61 25.62 -2.09
N LEU A 538 -15.87 24.47 -2.72
CA LEU A 538 -16.64 24.38 -3.97
C LEU A 538 -18.14 24.64 -3.76
N ASP A 539 -18.65 24.37 -2.55
CA ASP A 539 -20.04 24.58 -2.15
C ASP A 539 -20.29 25.97 -1.54
N SER A 540 -19.23 26.77 -1.36
CA SER A 540 -19.32 28.09 -0.75
C SER A 540 -20.13 29.07 -1.61
N ASN A 541 -20.97 29.87 -0.96
CA ASN A 541 -21.70 30.96 -1.62
C ASN A 541 -20.79 32.14 -1.99
N GLN A 542 -19.55 32.18 -1.48
CA GLN A 542 -18.59 33.24 -1.79
C GLN A 542 -17.76 32.85 -3.02
N PRO A 543 -17.85 33.57 -4.15
CA PRO A 543 -17.18 33.21 -5.39
C PRO A 543 -15.65 33.24 -5.25
N GLU A 544 -15.11 34.10 -4.38
CA GLU A 544 -13.67 34.20 -4.12
C GLU A 544 -13.09 32.94 -3.47
N VAL A 545 -13.87 32.26 -2.62
CA VAL A 545 -13.47 31.02 -1.95
C VAL A 545 -13.41 29.89 -2.98
N ALA A 546 -14.45 29.76 -3.79
CA ALA A 546 -14.49 28.78 -4.87
C ALA A 546 -13.38 29.01 -5.90
N GLN A 547 -13.14 30.27 -6.31
CA GLN A 547 -12.06 30.63 -7.22
C GLN A 547 -10.68 30.25 -6.66
N SER A 548 -10.41 30.56 -5.39
CA SER A 548 -9.13 30.22 -4.74
C SER A 548 -8.87 28.70 -4.75
N ALA A 549 -9.93 27.90 -4.55
CA ALA A 549 -9.85 26.46 -4.62
C ALA A 549 -9.62 25.95 -6.06
N LEU A 550 -10.27 26.55 -7.06
CA LEU A 550 -10.07 26.23 -8.49
C LEU A 550 -8.63 26.52 -8.94
N ASP A 551 -8.05 27.64 -8.50
CA ASP A 551 -6.68 28.02 -8.87
C ASP A 551 -5.63 27.01 -8.37
N LYS A 552 -5.88 26.42 -7.20
CA LYS A 552 -5.04 25.40 -6.56
C LYS A 552 -5.46 23.95 -6.83
N MET A 553 -6.55 23.73 -7.57
CA MET A 553 -7.16 22.41 -7.71
C MET A 553 -6.21 21.36 -8.31
N ALA A 554 -5.42 21.75 -9.32
CA ALA A 554 -4.49 20.82 -9.96
C ALA A 554 -3.35 20.36 -9.02
N GLU A 555 -2.99 21.15 -8.00
CA GLU A 555 -2.02 20.76 -6.97
C GLU A 555 -2.70 19.89 -5.90
N LEU A 556 -3.91 20.26 -5.49
CA LEU A 556 -4.70 19.52 -4.50
C LEU A 556 -5.05 18.11 -4.98
N ILE A 557 -5.46 17.96 -6.24
CA ILE A 557 -5.94 16.69 -6.80
C ILE A 557 -4.83 15.62 -6.88
N VAL A 558 -3.56 16.03 -7.03
CA VAL A 558 -2.41 15.12 -7.01
C VAL A 558 -2.32 14.42 -5.65
N GLY A 559 -2.63 15.14 -4.58
CA GLY A 559 -2.66 14.61 -3.23
C GLY A 559 -3.91 13.76 -2.92
N ILE A 560 -4.98 13.76 -3.72
CA ILE A 560 -6.25 13.11 -3.36
C ILE A 560 -6.96 12.41 -4.54
N GLN A 561 -6.17 11.71 -5.34
CA GLN A 561 -6.65 11.13 -6.60
C GLN A 561 -7.76 10.08 -6.46
N GLU A 562 -7.81 9.38 -5.33
CA GLU A 562 -8.88 8.44 -4.97
C GLU A 562 -10.28 9.09 -4.98
N HIS A 563 -10.35 10.41 -4.75
CA HIS A 563 -11.58 11.20 -4.77
C HIS A 563 -11.68 12.14 -5.98
N ALA A 564 -10.73 12.08 -6.92
CA ALA A 564 -10.69 12.95 -8.10
C ALA A 564 -12.01 12.95 -8.89
N GLY A 565 -12.63 11.78 -9.07
CA GLY A 565 -13.91 11.69 -9.78
C GLY A 565 -15.05 12.47 -9.10
N ARG A 566 -15.12 12.42 -7.76
CA ARG A 566 -16.11 13.18 -6.97
C ARG A 566 -15.85 14.67 -7.04
N ILE A 567 -14.58 15.08 -6.91
CA ILE A 567 -14.18 16.49 -6.97
C ILE A 567 -14.45 17.08 -8.36
N LEU A 568 -14.04 16.39 -9.43
CA LEU A 568 -14.22 16.87 -10.79
C LEU A 568 -15.69 16.94 -11.21
N ALA A 569 -16.52 15.99 -10.76
CA ALA A 569 -17.97 16.08 -10.95
C ALA A 569 -18.53 17.35 -10.29
N ARG A 570 -18.07 17.68 -9.07
CA ARG A 570 -18.53 18.89 -8.40
C ARG A 570 -18.02 20.18 -9.04
N VAL A 571 -16.77 20.22 -9.49
CA VAL A 571 -16.21 21.35 -10.26
C VAL A 571 -17.00 21.55 -11.56
N PHE A 572 -17.39 20.47 -12.24
CA PHE A 572 -18.22 20.55 -13.43
C PHE A 572 -19.61 21.14 -13.11
N GLU A 573 -20.29 20.65 -12.07
CA GLU A 573 -21.57 21.20 -11.61
C GLU A 573 -21.48 22.69 -11.22
N LEU A 574 -20.37 23.10 -10.59
CA LEU A 574 -20.10 24.49 -10.26
C LEU A 574 -19.99 25.35 -11.54
N GLY A 575 -19.33 24.84 -12.57
CA GLY A 575 -19.23 25.50 -13.88
C GLY A 575 -20.58 25.63 -14.59
N MET A 576 -21.49 24.69 -14.39
CA MET A 576 -22.85 24.79 -14.93
C MET A 576 -23.69 25.87 -14.24
N LYS A 577 -23.39 26.16 -12.96
CA LYS A 577 -24.18 27.08 -12.12
C LYS A 577 -23.58 28.48 -11.99
N SER A 578 -22.29 28.63 -12.28
CA SER A 578 -21.52 29.85 -12.08
C SER A 578 -20.76 30.26 -13.35
N ARG A 579 -20.22 31.48 -13.37
CA ARG A 579 -19.38 31.99 -14.48
C ARG A 579 -17.88 31.74 -14.25
N LEU A 580 -17.53 30.84 -13.33
CA LEU A 580 -16.13 30.56 -12.99
C LEU A 580 -15.45 29.72 -14.09
N PRO A 581 -14.13 29.89 -14.34
CA PRO A 581 -13.40 29.22 -15.41
C PRO A 581 -13.09 27.74 -15.08
N THR A 582 -14.11 26.92 -14.94
CA THR A 582 -13.95 25.51 -14.52
C THR A 582 -13.38 24.60 -15.61
N GLU A 583 -13.56 24.93 -16.89
CA GLU A 583 -13.06 24.13 -18.01
C GLU A 583 -11.53 24.01 -18.00
N VAL A 584 -10.83 25.14 -17.86
CA VAL A 584 -9.36 25.19 -17.77
C VAL A 584 -8.87 24.45 -16.52
N CYS A 585 -9.60 24.56 -15.41
CA CYS A 585 -9.32 23.83 -14.19
C CYS A 585 -9.42 22.30 -14.40
N ILE A 586 -10.50 21.83 -15.01
CA ILE A 586 -10.70 20.39 -15.31
C ILE A 586 -9.60 19.88 -16.24
N ALA A 587 -9.26 20.63 -17.30
CA ALA A 587 -8.19 20.25 -18.22
C ALA A 587 -6.84 20.10 -17.52
N ARG A 588 -6.48 21.07 -16.65
CA ARG A 588 -5.25 21.00 -15.83
C ARG A 588 -5.24 19.81 -14.87
N CYS A 589 -6.38 19.52 -14.24
CA CYS A 589 -6.52 18.37 -13.34
C CYS A 589 -6.39 17.03 -14.08
N VAL A 590 -7.03 16.89 -15.24
CA VAL A 590 -6.93 15.69 -16.08
C VAL A 590 -5.49 15.50 -16.57
N ALA A 591 -4.81 16.57 -16.98
CA ALA A 591 -3.40 16.52 -17.34
C ALA A 591 -2.51 16.08 -16.15
N ALA A 592 -2.77 16.60 -14.94
CA ALA A 592 -2.05 16.22 -13.73
C ALA A 592 -2.27 14.74 -13.35
N ILE A 593 -3.48 14.20 -13.54
CA ILE A 593 -3.78 12.78 -13.33
C ILE A 593 -3.12 11.92 -14.41
N ASN A 594 -3.18 12.34 -15.68
CA ASN A 594 -2.64 11.58 -16.81
C ASN A 594 -1.11 11.51 -16.83
N LEU A 595 -0.41 12.37 -16.09
CA LEU A 595 1.04 12.28 -15.88
C LEU A 595 1.49 10.91 -15.36
N GLN A 596 0.60 10.18 -14.69
CA GLN A 596 0.83 8.80 -14.22
C GLN A 596 0.68 7.73 -15.29
N ARG A 597 0.02 8.04 -16.41
CA ARG A 597 -0.23 7.07 -17.49
C ARG A 597 0.97 6.90 -18.42
N GLY A 598 1.92 7.83 -18.38
CA GLY A 598 3.14 7.82 -19.18
C GLY A 598 4.38 7.28 -18.46
N CYS A 599 4.21 6.69 -17.27
CA CYS A 599 5.27 6.06 -16.47
C CYS A 599 5.06 4.56 -16.38
#